data_AF-A0A7Y0C015-F1
#
_entry.id   AF-A0A7Y0C015-F1
#
_cell.length_a   1.000
_cell.length_b   1.000
_cell.length_c   1.000
_cell.angle_alpha   90.00
_cell.angle_beta   90.00
_cell.angle_gamma   90.00
#
_symmetry.space_group_name_H-M   'P 1'
#
loop_
_entity.id
_entity.type
_entity.pdbx_description
1 polymer ?
#
loop_
_entity_poly.entity_id
_entity_poly.type
_entity_poly.pdbx_seq_one_letter_code
_entity_poly.pdbx_strand_id
1 'polypeptide(L)'
;MIYELRKWLARTLAPDAADQVMVVLLCAKVVAPDESLALYGAELSLTHQLHALDALIYATALSESAEFVTCDAHFKGLLQVEYLAKLK
;
A
#
# COMPACT_ATOMS: atom_id res chain seq x y z
N MET A 1 -1.43 -0.09 3.41
CA MET A 1 -1.29 0.33 4.83
C MET A 1 -1.99 -0.66 5.74
N ILE A 2 -1.52 -0.87 6.97
CA ILE A 2 -1.89 -1.94 7.93
C ILE A 2 -3.35 -2.46 7.87
N TYR A 3 -4.33 -1.59 7.65
CA TYR A 3 -5.74 -1.95 7.48
C TYR A 3 -5.99 -3.06 6.43
N GLU A 4 -5.52 -2.89 5.20
CA GLU A 4 -5.79 -3.87 4.13
C GLU A 4 -5.12 -5.21 4.41
N LEU A 5 -3.90 -5.14 4.92
CA LEU A 5 -3.13 -6.30 5.32
C LEU A 5 -3.86 -7.08 6.43
N ARG A 6 -4.32 -6.42 7.49
CA ARG A 6 -5.08 -7.06 8.57
C ARG A 6 -6.36 -7.71 8.05
N LYS A 7 -7.09 -7.01 7.18
CA LYS A 7 -8.34 -7.50 6.57
C LYS A 7 -8.09 -8.69 5.65
N TRP A 8 -7.02 -8.65 4.84
CA TRP A 8 -6.65 -9.75 3.95
C TRP A 8 -6.18 -10.98 4.73
N LEU A 9 -5.33 -10.80 5.74
CA LEU A 9 -4.85 -11.89 6.61
C LEU A 9 -6.02 -12.56 7.34
N ALA A 10 -6.95 -11.78 7.89
CA ALA A 10 -8.15 -12.31 8.56
C ALA A 10 -9.05 -13.17 7.64
N ARG A 11 -9.03 -12.89 6.33
CA ARG A 11 -9.79 -13.64 5.33
C ARG A 11 -9.07 -14.88 4.81
N THR A 12 -7.75 -14.91 4.93
CA THR A 12 -6.90 -15.89 4.24
C THR A 12 -6.31 -16.92 5.20
N LEU A 13 -6.09 -16.55 6.45
CA LEU A 13 -5.39 -17.35 7.45
C LEU A 13 -6.25 -17.58 8.70
N ALA A 14 -5.88 -18.61 9.47
CA ALA A 14 -6.38 -18.79 10.83
C ALA A 14 -5.98 -17.60 11.72
N PRO A 15 -6.77 -17.26 12.77
CA PRO A 15 -6.52 -16.09 13.61
C PRO A 15 -5.09 -15.97 14.14
N ASP A 16 -4.56 -17.03 14.76
CA ASP A 16 -3.20 -17.02 15.34
C ASP A 16 -2.11 -16.80 14.29
N ALA A 17 -2.26 -17.39 13.10
CA ALA A 17 -1.33 -17.22 12.00
C ALA A 17 -1.39 -15.79 11.43
N ALA A 18 -2.58 -15.20 11.34
CA ALA A 18 -2.75 -13.81 10.91
C ALA A 18 -2.03 -12.84 11.86
N ASP A 19 -2.14 -13.05 13.17
CA ASP A 19 -1.50 -12.19 14.16
C ASP A 19 0.03 -12.35 14.16
N GLN A 20 0.55 -13.56 13.98
CA GLN A 20 2.00 -13.79 13.83
C GLN A 20 2.57 -13.05 12.61
N VAL A 21 1.89 -13.10 11.46
CA VAL A 21 2.30 -12.38 10.25
C VAL A 21 2.25 -10.87 10.46
N MET A 22 1.20 -10.36 11.14
CA MET A 22 1.11 -8.94 11.47
C MET A 22 2.29 -8.46 12.32
N VAL A 23 2.71 -9.22 13.33
CA VAL A 23 3.86 -8.86 14.18
C VAL A 23 5.13 -8.70 13.35
N VAL A 24 5.41 -9.65 12.44
CA VAL A 24 6.59 -9.58 11.57
C VAL A 24 6.54 -8.34 10.67
N LEU A 25 5.38 -8.05 10.08
CA LEU A 25 5.22 -6.91 9.17
C LEU A 25 5.32 -5.55 9.91
N LEU A 26 4.95 -5.50 11.18
CA LEU A 26 5.08 -4.31 12.03
C LEU A 26 6.53 -4.05 12.50
N CYS A 27 7.48 -4.94 12.21
CA CYS A 27 8.90 -4.63 12.40
C CYS A 27 9.44 -3.65 11.33
N ALA A 28 8.72 -3.45 10.22
CA ALA A 28 9.06 -2.46 9.21
C ALA A 28 8.71 -1.04 9.66
N LYS A 29 9.23 -0.03 8.95
CA LYS A 29 8.82 1.38 9.16
C LYS A 29 7.32 1.51 8.86
N VAL A 30 6.56 1.97 9.85
CA VAL A 30 5.15 2.31 9.70
C VAL A 30 5.02 3.82 9.62
N VAL A 31 4.48 4.30 8.51
CA VAL A 31 4.13 5.72 8.33
C VAL A 31 2.66 5.89 8.69
N ALA A 32 2.38 6.75 9.66
CA ALA A 32 1.01 7.11 10.02
C ALA A 32 0.47 8.10 8.98
N PRO A 33 -0.80 7.95 8.53
CA PRO A 33 -1.41 8.95 7.68
C PRO A 33 -1.58 10.27 8.44
N ASP A 34 -1.16 11.36 7.81
CA ASP A 34 -1.32 12.73 8.29
C ASP A 34 -2.09 13.58 7.26
N GLU A 35 -2.30 14.86 7.55
CA GLU A 35 -3.02 15.77 6.67
C GLU A 35 -2.34 15.91 5.31
N SER A 36 -1.01 15.87 5.26
CA SER A 36 -0.23 16.01 4.03
C SER A 36 -0.44 14.81 3.11
N LEU A 37 -0.37 13.59 3.66
CA LEU A 37 -0.64 12.36 2.93
C LEU A 37 -2.09 12.27 2.49
N ALA A 38 -3.03 12.76 3.31
CA ALA A 38 -4.45 12.77 2.96
C ALA A 38 -4.74 13.66 1.74
N LEU A 39 -4.21 14.88 1.72
CA LEU A 39 -4.37 15.80 0.60
C LEU A 39 -3.67 15.29 -0.66
N TYR A 40 -2.43 14.82 -0.52
CA TYR A 40 -1.66 14.32 -1.67
C TYR A 40 -2.28 13.04 -2.26
N GLY A 41 -2.75 12.12 -1.40
CA GLY A 41 -3.47 10.93 -1.84
C GLY A 41 -4.76 11.27 -2.59
N ALA A 42 -5.50 12.30 -2.19
CA ALA A 42 -6.70 12.74 -2.91
C ALA A 42 -6.36 13.26 -4.32
N GLU A 43 -5.28 14.05 -4.46
CA GLU A 43 -4.81 14.53 -5.77
C GLU A 43 -4.37 13.38 -6.68
N LEU A 44 -3.60 12.42 -6.14
CA LEU A 44 -3.18 11.23 -6.88
C LEU A 44 -4.36 10.33 -7.28
N SER A 45 -5.35 10.18 -6.41
CA SER A 45 -6.59 9.44 -6.69
C SER A 45 -7.31 10.01 -7.91
N LEU A 46 -7.46 11.34 -7.97
CA LEU A 46 -8.10 12.01 -9.11
C LEU A 46 -7.24 11.93 -10.38
N THR A 47 -5.93 12.17 -10.25
CA THR A 47 -4.99 12.23 -11.38
C THR A 47 -4.83 10.88 -12.07
N HIS A 48 -4.73 9.81 -11.29
CA HIS A 48 -4.47 8.45 -11.78
C HIS A 48 -5.69 7.53 -11.71
N GLN A 49 -6.87 8.05 -11.33
CA GLN A 49 -8.11 7.29 -11.16
C GLN A 49 -7.96 6.10 -10.20
N LEU A 50 -7.12 6.27 -9.16
CA LEU A 50 -6.86 5.24 -8.16
C LEU A 50 -7.96 5.24 -7.10
N HIS A 51 -8.26 4.07 -6.54
CA HIS A 51 -9.12 3.99 -5.36
C HIS A 51 -8.45 4.72 -4.18
N ALA A 52 -9.23 5.26 -3.24
CA ALA A 52 -8.71 6.15 -2.20
C ALA A 52 -7.54 5.56 -1.41
N LEU A 53 -7.61 4.26 -1.09
CA LEU A 53 -6.58 3.58 -0.32
C LEU A 53 -5.31 3.28 -1.13
N ASP A 54 -5.47 2.94 -2.41
CA ASP A 54 -4.39 2.78 -3.38
C ASP A 54 -3.60 4.07 -3.56
N ALA A 55 -4.33 5.19 -3.70
CA ALA A 55 -3.74 6.51 -3.82
C ALA A 55 -2.99 6.93 -2.54
N LEU A 56 -3.53 6.63 -1.36
CA LEU A 56 -2.84 6.90 -0.09
C LEU A 56 -1.56 6.07 0.09
N ILE A 57 -1.57 4.80 -0.32
CA ILE A 57 -0.38 3.94 -0.28
C ILE A 57 0.70 4.50 -1.21
N TYR A 58 0.31 4.91 -2.42
CA TYR A 58 1.23 5.48 -3.39
C TYR A 58 1.76 6.86 -2.95
N ALA A 59 0.90 7.71 -2.39
CA ALA A 59 1.31 8.97 -1.76
C ALA A 59 2.37 8.74 -0.68
N THR A 60 2.16 7.73 0.17
CA THR A 60 3.12 7.36 1.23
C THR A 60 4.47 6.98 0.65
N ALA A 61 4.51 6.17 -0.42
CA ALA A 61 5.76 5.77 -1.07
C ALA A 61 6.50 6.98 -1.65
N LEU A 62 5.80 7.86 -2.37
CA LEU A 62 6.40 9.07 -2.95
C LEU A 62 6.90 10.05 -1.89
N SER A 63 6.13 10.29 -0.82
CA SER A 63 6.53 11.17 0.29
C SER A 63 7.76 10.65 1.04
N GLU A 64 7.94 9.33 1.10
CA GLU A 64 9.10 8.67 1.69
C GLU A 64 10.27 8.48 0.70
N SER A 65 10.13 8.95 -0.54
CA SER A 65 11.09 8.70 -1.63
C SER A 65 11.44 7.21 -1.78
N ALA A 66 10.44 6.35 -1.57
CA ALA A 66 10.56 4.90 -1.59
C ALA A 66 10.06 4.35 -2.93
N GLU A 67 10.73 3.30 -3.41
CA GLU A 67 10.25 2.52 -4.54
C GLU A 67 8.96 1.77 -4.17
N PHE A 68 7.90 1.99 -4.93
CA PHE A 68 6.62 1.33 -4.75
C PHE A 68 6.55 0.06 -5.58
N VAL A 69 6.82 -1.07 -4.93
CA VAL A 69 6.76 -2.40 -5.54
C VAL A 69 5.32 -2.93 -5.49
N THR A 70 4.75 -3.30 -6.63
CA THR A 70 3.36 -3.80 -6.70
C THR A 70 3.14 -4.78 -7.84
N CYS A 71 2.16 -5.67 -7.65
CA CYS A 71 1.66 -6.56 -8.70
C CYS A 71 0.37 -6.07 -9.36
N ASP A 72 -0.11 -4.87 -9.00
CA ASP A 72 -1.29 -4.26 -9.60
C ASP A 72 -0.91 -3.42 -10.83
N ALA A 73 -1.49 -3.77 -11.97
CA ALA A 73 -1.22 -3.12 -13.24
C ALA A 73 -1.73 -1.67 -13.30
N HIS A 74 -2.65 -1.27 -12.41
CA HIS A 74 -3.11 0.13 -12.32
C HIS A 74 -1.98 1.13 -12.05
N PHE A 75 -0.89 0.68 -11.41
CA PHE A 75 0.28 1.52 -11.12
C PHE A 75 1.38 1.43 -12.17
N LYS A 76 1.22 0.58 -13.20
CA LYS A 76 2.27 0.34 -14.18
C LYS A 76 2.64 1.63 -14.93
N GLY A 77 3.91 1.99 -14.88
CA GLY A 77 4.45 3.17 -15.55
C GLY A 77 4.29 4.48 -14.78
N LEU A 78 3.79 4.41 -13.54
CA LEU A 78 3.80 5.56 -12.64
C LEU A 78 5.20 5.78 -12.04
N LEU A 79 5.44 6.99 -11.53
CA LEU A 79 6.71 7.43 -10.97
C LEU A 79 7.11 6.56 -9.77
N GLN A 80 8.38 6.15 -9.69
CA GLN A 80 8.91 5.32 -8.59
C GLN A 80 8.13 4.00 -8.37
N VAL A 81 7.49 3.47 -9.41
CA VAL A 81 6.78 2.17 -9.32
C VAL A 81 7.58 1.06 -9.99
N GLU A 82 7.87 0.02 -9.23
CA GLU A 82 8.31 -1.28 -9.76
C GLU A 82 7.10 -2.20 -9.90
N TYR A 83 6.65 -2.42 -11.13
CA TYR A 83 5.55 -3.35 -11.42
C TYR A 83 6.06 -4.77 -11.67
N LEU A 84 5.64 -5.71 -10.83
CA LEU A 84 5.94 -7.13 -10.95
C LEU A 84 4.72 -7.89 -11.47
N ALA A 85 4.82 -8.46 -12.68
CA ALA A 85 3.75 -9.28 -13.22
C ALA A 85 3.56 -10.55 -12.37
N LYS A 86 2.30 -10.90 -12.08
CA LYS A 86 1.99 -12.13 -11.36
C LYS A 86 2.51 -13.34 -12.15
N LEU A 87 3.21 -14.24 -11.45
CA LEU A 87 3.60 -15.53 -12.00
C LEU A 87 2.31 -16.35 -12.24
N LYS A 88 2.22 -16.94 -13.43
CA LYS A 88 1.11 -17.82 -13.84
C LYS A 88 1.22 -19.19 -13.19
#